data_AF-A0A5S9M3U5-F1
#
_entry.id   AF-A0A5S9M3U5-F1
#
_cell.length_a   1.000
_cell.length_b   1.000
_cell.length_c   1.000
_cell.angle_alpha   90.00
_cell.angle_beta   90.00
_cell.angle_gamma   90.00
#
_symmetry.space_group_name_H-M   'P 1'
#
loop_
_entity.id
_entity.type
_entity.pdbx_description
1 polymer ?
#
loop_
_entity_poly.entity_id
_entity_poly.type
_entity_poly.pdbx_seq_one_letter_code
_entity_poly.pdbx_strand_id
1 'polypeptide(L)'
;MYYEVVIPAAGQGKRMKAGRNKLFIELKRMPVIIHTLKVFDAHAQCKRMILAINEEERQDFERLLKVHAFQTPVSLVTGGEERQQKCIRRIKGCERCGHRACS
;
A
#
# COMPACT_ATOMS: atom_id res chain seq x y z
N MET A 1 8.90 9.16 17.79
CA MET A 1 9.48 9.05 16.43
C MET A 1 8.36 8.69 15.47
N TYR A 2 8.27 9.37 14.32
CA TYR A 2 7.26 9.08 13.29
C TYR A 2 7.84 8.13 12.24
N TYR A 3 6.99 7.33 11.59
CA TYR A 3 7.41 6.42 10.53
C TYR A 3 6.39 6.33 9.39
N GLU A 4 6.89 5.87 8.24
CA GLU A 4 6.08 5.42 7.11
C GLU A 4 6.23 3.91 6.97
N VAL A 5 5.17 3.22 6.56
CA VAL A 5 5.19 1.77 6.37
C VAL A 5 4.98 1.41 4.90
N VAL A 6 5.80 0.49 4.40
CA VAL A 6 5.64 -0.11 3.07
C VAL A 6 5.14 -1.55 3.24
N ILE A 7 3.98 -1.85 2.68
CA ILE A 7 3.32 -3.15 2.75
C ILE A 7 3.38 -3.81 1.37
N PRO A 8 4.23 -4.84 1.18
CA PRO A 8 4.29 -5.56 -0.09
C PRO A 8 3.04 -6.44 -0.27
N ALA A 9 2.25 -6.09 -1.27
CA ALA A 9 1.00 -6.72 -1.65
C ALA A 9 0.98 -7.28 -3.08
N ALA A 10 2.02 -7.06 -3.88
CA ALA A 10 2.15 -7.52 -5.27
C ALA A 10 2.42 -9.03 -5.42
N GLY A 11 2.55 -9.76 -4.31
CA GLY A 11 2.83 -11.19 -4.35
C GLY A 11 1.59 -12.02 -4.63
N GLN A 12 1.50 -12.65 -5.80
CA GLN A 12 0.39 -13.53 -6.19
C GLN A 12 0.22 -14.81 -5.35
N GLY A 13 1.05 -15.03 -4.32
CA GLY A 13 0.90 -16.19 -3.44
C GLY A 13 0.95 -17.53 -4.19
N LYS A 14 1.81 -17.67 -5.22
CA LYS A 14 1.98 -18.83 -6.15
C LYS A 14 1.85 -20.25 -5.56
N ARG A 15 2.04 -20.42 -4.24
CA ARG A 15 1.81 -21.69 -3.53
C ARG A 15 0.33 -22.00 -3.24
N MET A 16 -0.59 -21.06 -3.45
CA MET A 16 -2.03 -21.31 -3.38
C MET A 16 -2.62 -21.14 -4.77
N LYS A 17 -3.05 -22.25 -5.35
CA LYS A 17 -3.69 -22.37 -6.68
C LYS A 17 -5.07 -21.67 -6.76
N ALA A 18 -5.30 -20.62 -5.98
CA ALA A 18 -6.45 -19.74 -6.12
C ALA A 18 -5.97 -18.57 -6.98
N GLY A 19 -6.52 -18.40 -8.19
CA GLY A 19 -6.16 -17.34 -9.13
C GLY A 19 -6.46 -15.90 -8.67
N ARG A 20 -6.49 -15.64 -7.36
CA ARG A 20 -6.73 -14.34 -6.72
C ARG A 20 -5.77 -14.19 -5.53
N ASN A 21 -5.21 -13.00 -5.36
CA ASN A 21 -4.26 -12.72 -4.29
C ASN A 21 -4.85 -12.93 -2.89
N LYS A 22 -4.06 -13.59 -2.03
CA LYS A 22 -4.43 -13.98 -0.66
C LYS A 22 -4.92 -12.80 0.19
N LEU A 23 -4.49 -11.59 -0.15
CA LEU A 23 -4.86 -10.37 0.57
C LEU A 23 -6.34 -10.01 0.45
N PHE A 24 -7.02 -10.50 -0.59
CA PHE A 24 -8.46 -10.32 -0.78
C PHE A 24 -9.29 -11.42 -0.11
N ILE A 25 -8.66 -12.47 0.45
CA ILE A 25 -9.40 -13.48 1.21
C ILE A 25 -10.00 -12.79 2.43
N GLU A 26 -11.31 -12.95 2.59
CA GLU A 26 -12.01 -12.42 3.75
C GLU A 26 -11.78 -13.33 4.96
N LEU A 27 -11.23 -12.75 6.02
CA LEU A 27 -11.19 -13.37 7.33
C LEU A 27 -12.16 -12.61 8.23
N LYS A 28 -13.18 -13.31 8.75
CA LYS A 28 -14.28 -12.70 9.51
C LYS A 28 -15.00 -11.57 8.73
N ARG A 29 -15.33 -11.82 7.46
CA ARG A 29 -16.01 -10.87 6.53
C ARG A 29 -15.21 -9.58 6.22
N MET A 30 -13.89 -9.60 6.43
CA MET A 30 -13.02 -8.47 6.15
C MET A 30 -11.73 -8.96 5.51
N PRO A 31 -11.27 -8.35 4.40
CA PRO A 31 -10.05 -8.77 3.74
C PRO A 31 -8.84 -8.67 4.66
N VAL A 32 -7.94 -9.65 4.59
CA VAL A 32 -6.73 -9.72 5.43
C VAL A 32 -5.93 -8.41 5.38
N ILE A 33 -5.81 -7.78 4.21
CA ILE A 33 -5.08 -6.51 4.10
C ILE A 33 -5.71 -5.37 4.90
N ILE A 34 -7.03 -5.34 5.06
CA ILE A 34 -7.72 -4.30 5.82
C ILE A 34 -7.45 -4.45 7.32
N HIS A 35 -7.37 -5.67 7.82
CA HIS A 35 -6.94 -5.90 9.20
C HIS A 35 -5.55 -5.30 9.45
N THR A 36 -4.61 -5.50 8.53
CA THR A 36 -3.25 -4.93 8.62
C THR A 36 -3.27 -3.40 8.58
N LEU A 37 -4.02 -2.80 7.63
CA LEU A 37 -4.08 -1.34 7.51
C LEU A 37 -4.69 -0.68 8.75
N LYS A 38 -5.71 -1.30 9.36
CA LYS A 38 -6.32 -0.79 10.60
C LYS A 38 -5.34 -0.72 11.78
N VAL A 39 -4.39 -1.67 11.87
CA VAL A 39 -3.36 -1.65 12.92
C VAL A 39 -2.47 -0.43 12.78
N PHE A 40 -2.04 -0.11 11.55
CA PHE A 40 -1.21 1.07 11.29
C PHE A 40 -2.00 2.38 11.37
N ASP A 41 -3.26 2.38 10.95
CA ASP A 41 -4.14 3.54 11.02
C ASP A 41 -4.44 3.97 12.47
N ALA A 42 -4.59 3.01 13.38
CA ALA A 42 -4.75 3.28 14.81
C ALA A 42 -3.46 3.77 15.49
N HIS A 43 -2.32 3.68 14.81
CA HIS A 43 -1.03 4.01 15.38
C HIS A 43 -0.64 5.46 15.08
N ALA A 44 -0.80 6.36 16.06
CA ALA A 44 -0.58 7.81 15.88
C ALA A 44 0.82 8.20 15.36
N GLN A 45 1.82 7.31 15.48
CA GLN A 45 3.17 7.54 14.96
C GLN A 45 3.32 7.17 13.47
N CYS A 46 2.36 6.43 12.89
CA CYS A 46 2.34 6.13 11.46
C CYS A 46 1.81 7.36 10.71
N LYS A 47 2.65 7.94 9.83
CA LYS A 47 2.24 9.11 9.03
C LYS A 47 1.75 8.75 7.65
N ARG A 48 2.10 7.56 7.16
CA ARG A 48 1.75 7.12 5.80
C ARG A 48 1.84 5.61 5.65
N MET A 49 0.90 5.06 4.88
CA MET A 49 0.89 3.66 4.46
C MET A 49 1.08 3.57 2.94
N ILE A 50 2.06 2.78 2.50
CA ILE A 50 2.37 2.57 1.08
C ILE A 50 2.13 1.10 0.74
N LEU A 51 1.14 0.79 -0.08
CA LEU A 51 0.92 -0.59 -0.55
C LEU A 51 1.57 -0.79 -1.91
N ALA A 52 2.51 -1.72 -1.99
CA ALA A 52 3.10 -2.14 -3.25
C ALA A 52 2.30 -3.29 -3.85
N ILE A 53 1.50 -3.03 -4.89
CA ILE A 53 0.50 -3.94 -5.47
C ILE A 53 0.83 -4.31 -6.92
N ASN A 54 0.19 -5.33 -7.48
CA ASN A 54 0.25 -5.55 -8.93
C ASN A 54 -0.68 -4.54 -9.64
N GLU A 55 -0.33 -4.09 -10.84
CA GLU A 55 -1.16 -3.15 -11.63
C GLU A 55 -2.53 -3.75 -11.94
N GLU A 56 -2.57 -5.05 -12.22
CA GLU A 56 -3.81 -5.81 -12.49
C GLU A 56 -4.80 -5.72 -11.33
N GLU A 57 -4.31 -5.58 -10.09
CA GLU A 57 -5.12 -5.58 -8.87
C GLU A 57 -5.42 -4.16 -8.38
N ARG A 58 -4.93 -3.14 -9.09
CA ARG A 58 -5.03 -1.75 -8.65
C ARG A 58 -6.47 -1.29 -8.48
N GLN A 59 -7.35 -1.62 -9.43
CA GLN A 59 -8.75 -1.26 -9.33
C GLN A 59 -9.44 -1.92 -8.14
N ASP A 60 -9.09 -3.16 -7.81
CA ASP A 60 -9.63 -3.86 -6.64
C ASP A 60 -9.21 -3.17 -5.34
N PHE A 61 -7.93 -2.79 -5.23
CA PHE A 61 -7.44 -2.04 -4.09
C PHE A 61 -8.08 -0.66 -3.97
N GLU A 62 -8.24 0.08 -5.07
CA GLU A 62 -8.89 1.40 -5.05
C GLU A 62 -10.36 1.29 -4.59
N ARG A 63 -11.09 0.26 -5.05
CA ARG A 63 -12.45 -0.02 -4.54
C ARG A 63 -12.43 -0.34 -3.06
N LEU A 64 -11.51 -1.20 -2.63
CA LEU A 64 -11.44 -1.65 -1.24
C LEU A 64 -11.12 -0.51 -0.27
N LEU A 65 -10.21 0.39 -0.66
CA LEU A 65 -9.85 1.59 0.11
C LEU A 65 -10.95 2.66 0.10
N LYS A 66 -11.85 2.67 -0.89
CA LYS A 66 -13.04 3.55 -0.86
C LYS A 66 -14.10 3.04 0.12
N VAL A 67 -14.25 1.73 0.26
CA VAL A 67 -15.22 1.11 1.18
C VAL A 67 -14.78 1.26 2.64
N HIS A 68 -13.47 1.36 2.91
CA HIS A 68 -12.92 1.46 4.24
C HIS A 68 -12.25 2.82 4.46
N ALA A 69 -12.78 3.62 5.39
CA ALA A 69 -12.17 4.89 5.75
C ALA A 69 -10.90 4.67 6.61
N PHE A 70 -9.84 5.42 6.30
CA PHE A 70 -8.60 5.47 7.06
C PHE A 70 -8.25 6.93 7.36
N GLN A 71 -7.71 7.22 8.54
CA GLN A 71 -7.24 8.55 8.92
C GLN A 71 -5.84 8.83 8.37
N THR A 72 -5.03 7.79 8.27
CA THR A 72 -3.66 7.82 7.78
C THR A 72 -3.67 7.69 6.26
N PRO A 73 -2.95 8.57 5.53
CA PRO A 73 -2.96 8.54 4.07
C PRO A 73 -2.38 7.22 3.55
N VAL A 74 -3.18 6.56 2.71
CA VAL A 74 -2.82 5.32 2.02
C VAL A 74 -2.43 5.64 0.58
N SER A 75 -1.33 5.08 0.09
CA SER A 75 -0.91 5.26 -1.29
C SER A 75 -0.56 3.94 -1.95
N LEU A 76 -1.11 3.71 -3.14
CA LEU A 76 -0.81 2.54 -3.95
C LEU A 76 0.43 2.81 -4.81
N VAL A 77 1.31 1.81 -4.92
CA VAL A 77 2.44 1.81 -5.86
C VAL A 77 2.48 0.47 -6.58
N THR A 78 2.82 0.50 -7.87
CA THR A 78 2.96 -0.73 -8.65
C THR A 78 4.29 -1.42 -8.32
N GLY A 79 4.22 -2.59 -7.70
CA GLY A 79 5.34 -3.49 -7.50
C GLY A 79 5.63 -4.28 -8.78
N GLY A 80 6.80 -4.04 -9.39
CA GLY A 80 7.30 -4.84 -10.51
C GLY A 80 8.05 -6.08 -10.03
N GLU A 81 8.15 -7.08 -10.92
CA GLU A 81 8.44 -8.51 -10.71
C GLU A 81 9.57 -8.96 -9.76
N GLU A 82 10.42 -8.06 -9.27
CA GLU A 82 11.57 -8.43 -8.44
C GLU A 82 11.59 -7.71 -7.11
N ARG A 83 11.69 -8.52 -6.05
CA ARG A 83 11.61 -8.20 -4.62
C ARG A 83 12.58 -7.11 -4.12
N GLN A 84 13.44 -6.53 -4.96
CA GLN A 84 14.44 -5.55 -4.51
C GLN A 84 14.49 -4.24 -5.32
N GLN A 85 13.86 -4.10 -6.49
CA GLN A 85 14.19 -2.97 -7.38
C GLN A 85 13.22 -1.77 -7.39
N LYS A 86 11.94 -1.90 -6.97
CA LYS A 86 10.98 -0.76 -7.10
C LYS A 86 10.54 -0.05 -5.82
N CYS A 87 10.82 -0.58 -4.62
CA CYS A 87 10.48 0.13 -3.37
C CYS A 87 11.34 1.39 -3.13
N ILE A 88 12.55 1.46 -3.71
CA ILE A 88 13.50 2.55 -3.45
C ILE A 88 13.18 3.82 -4.26
N ARG A 89 12.50 3.74 -5.42
CA ARG A 89 12.34 4.92 -6.29
C ARG A 89 11.44 6.00 -5.70
N ARG A 90 10.59 5.69 -4.71
CA ARG A 90 9.66 6.65 -4.12
C ARG A 90 10.04 7.16 -2.72
N ILE A 91 11.07 6.57 -2.11
CA ILE A 91 11.65 7.09 -0.86
C ILE A 91 12.60 8.27 -1.16
N LYS A 92 13.04 8.45 -2.42
CA LYS A 92 13.85 9.60 -2.88
C LYS A 92 13.03 10.81 -3.37
N GLY A 93 11.83 11.03 -2.83
CA GLY A 93 10.90 12.05 -3.30
C GLY A 93 10.41 13.00 -2.20
N CYS A 94 11.25 13.31 -1.22
CA CYS A 94 10.92 14.30 -0.19
C CYS A 94 12.15 15.16 0.18
N GLU A 95 12.83 15.73 -0.82
CA GLU A 95 13.67 16.90 -0.61
C GLU A 95 13.55 17.86 -1.80
N ARG A 96 13.15 19.11 -1.50
CA ARG A 96 12.97 20.30 -2.36
C ARG A 96 11.64 20.32 -3.14
N CYS A 97 10.88 21.41 -3.15
CA CYS A 97 11.31 22.79 -3.18
C CYS A 97 10.39 23.72 -2.38
N GLY A 98 10.93 24.33 -1.33
CA GLY A 98 10.51 25.66 -0.92
C GLY A 98 11.17 26.69 -1.84
N HIS A 99 10.41 27.73 -2.15
CA HIS A 99 10.76 28.95 -2.90
C HIS A 99 10.65 28.96 -4.43
N ARG A 100 9.73 29.85 -4.84
CA ARG A 100 9.81 30.86 -5.91
C ARG A 100 9.87 30.39 -7.38
N ALA A 101 8.79 30.76 -8.07
CA ALA A 101 8.72 31.35 -9.42
C ALA A 101 9.08 30.48 -10.64
N CYS A 102 8.12 30.44 -11.58
CA CYS A 102 8.23 30.46 -13.05
C CYS A 102 6.89 29.90 -13.60
N SER A 103 6.05 30.61 -14.36
CA SER A 103 6.30 31.49 -15.52
C SER A 103 7.15 30.82 -16.59
#